data_AF-A0A953GIQ7-F1
#
_entry.id   AF-A0A953GIQ7-F1
#
_cell.length_a   1.000
_cell.length_b   1.000
_cell.length_c   1.000
_cell.angle_alpha   90.00
_cell.angle_beta   90.00
_cell.angle_gamma   90.00
#
_symmetry.space_group_name_H-M   'P 1'
#
loop_
_entity.id
_entity.type
_entity.pdbx_description
1 polymer ?
#
loop_
_entity_poly.entity_id
_entity_poly.type
_entity_poly.pdbx_seq_one_letter_code
_entity_poly.pdbx_strand_id
1 'polypeptide(L)'
;MSSSHDAKRSAKGKSSGRKLKKYTVNPDERQRVNDLIMLYENPIRKLEYIRQGMPYAQVESMSIRAELPVKRLLEYLGMPQTTYNKKKREGELLSTRDTEQLLMLSELLEYGIAVFNHEHTAFDNWLRKPNPSLAGHSPESLFDTYTGMKAVRSCLQKIDFGNFA
;
A
#
# COMPACT_ATOMS: atom_id res chain seq x y z
N MET A 1 -78.90 -0.66 -9.72
CA MET A 1 -78.91 0.25 -10.88
C MET A 1 -77.63 1.08 -10.83
N SER A 2 -76.92 1.13 -11.96
CA SER A 2 -75.83 2.02 -12.42
C SER A 2 -74.97 2.83 -11.43
N SER A 3 -73.71 3.16 -11.67
CA SER A 3 -72.62 2.79 -12.59
C SER A 3 -71.61 3.94 -12.45
N SER A 4 -70.30 3.63 -12.32
CA SER A 4 -69.16 4.45 -12.81
C SER A 4 -68.92 5.84 -12.19
N HIS A 5 -67.70 6.38 -12.03
CA HIS A 5 -66.36 6.09 -12.54
C HIS A 5 -65.40 6.91 -11.66
N ASP A 6 -64.27 6.38 -11.18
CA ASP A 6 -62.95 7.01 -11.43
C ASP A 6 -61.79 6.13 -10.94
N ALA A 7 -60.75 6.11 -11.73
CA ALA A 7 -59.56 5.28 -11.59
C ALA A 7 -58.42 6.06 -10.93
N LYS A 8 -57.54 5.38 -10.17
CA LYS A 8 -56.07 5.55 -10.27
C LYS A 8 -55.27 4.63 -9.33
N ARG A 9 -54.35 3.90 -9.98
CA ARG A 9 -52.94 3.67 -9.62
C ARG A 9 -52.55 2.60 -8.58
N SER A 10 -52.13 1.49 -9.17
CA SER A 10 -51.11 0.53 -8.73
C SER A 10 -49.83 1.17 -8.17
N ALA A 11 -49.30 0.61 -7.07
CA ALA A 11 -47.88 0.65 -6.74
C ALA A 11 -47.47 -0.63 -5.98
N LYS A 12 -47.13 -1.66 -6.76
CA LYS A 12 -46.48 -2.91 -6.30
C LYS A 12 -45.03 -2.57 -5.92
N GLY A 13 -44.75 -2.38 -4.64
CA GLY A 13 -43.40 -2.16 -4.12
C GLY A 13 -42.51 -3.38 -4.32
N LYS A 14 -41.60 -3.31 -5.31
CA LYS A 14 -40.53 -4.30 -5.53
C LYS A 14 -39.45 -4.10 -4.46
N SER A 15 -39.35 -5.02 -3.50
CA SER A 15 -38.15 -5.13 -2.65
C SER A 15 -36.98 -5.60 -3.52
N SER A 16 -36.09 -4.67 -3.87
CA SER A 16 -34.86 -4.95 -4.60
C SER A 16 -33.86 -5.55 -3.61
N GLY A 17 -33.83 -6.87 -3.52
CA GLY A 17 -32.79 -7.59 -2.80
C GLY A 17 -31.43 -7.32 -3.45
N ARG A 18 -30.64 -6.41 -2.87
CA ARG A 18 -29.21 -6.29 -3.18
C ARG A 18 -28.56 -7.62 -2.81
N LYS A 19 -28.28 -8.45 -3.81
CA LYS A 19 -27.41 -9.62 -3.64
C LYS A 19 -26.04 -9.11 -3.18
N LEU A 20 -25.68 -9.40 -1.93
CA LEU A 20 -24.32 -9.26 -1.43
C LEU A 20 -23.41 -10.05 -2.38
N LYS A 21 -22.49 -9.36 -3.07
CA LYS A 21 -21.39 -10.01 -3.80
C LYS A 21 -20.63 -10.84 -2.76
N LYS A 22 -20.66 -12.17 -2.91
CA LYS A 22 -19.75 -13.03 -2.16
C LYS A 22 -18.34 -12.64 -2.59
N TYR A 23 -17.57 -12.04 -1.69
CA TYR A 23 -16.14 -11.88 -1.88
C TYR A 23 -15.51 -13.27 -1.82
N THR A 24 -15.35 -13.89 -2.98
CA THR A 24 -14.55 -15.09 -3.13
C THR A 24 -13.10 -14.64 -3.00
N VAL A 25 -12.49 -14.85 -1.84
CA VAL A 25 -11.06 -14.60 -1.66
C VAL A 25 -10.32 -15.51 -2.63
N ASN A 26 -9.56 -14.93 -3.56
CA ASN A 26 -8.81 -15.68 -4.56
C ASN A 26 -7.79 -16.57 -3.83
N PRO A 27 -7.60 -17.86 -4.20
CA PRO A 27 -6.59 -18.73 -3.58
C PRO A 27 -5.18 -18.10 -3.53
N ASP A 28 -4.82 -17.34 -4.56
CA ASP A 28 -3.58 -16.54 -4.61
C ASP A 28 -3.49 -15.49 -3.49
N GLU A 29 -4.62 -14.91 -3.11
CA GLU A 29 -4.71 -13.86 -2.09
C GLU A 29 -4.57 -14.45 -0.69
N ARG A 30 -5.15 -15.64 -0.44
CA ARG A 30 -4.95 -16.38 0.82
C ARG A 30 -3.52 -16.87 0.96
N GLN A 31 -2.94 -17.39 -0.11
CA GLN A 31 -1.56 -17.83 -0.12
C GLN A 31 -0.61 -16.63 0.11
N ARG A 32 -0.85 -15.49 -0.56
CA ARG A 32 -0.08 -14.25 -0.32
C ARG A 32 -0.22 -13.70 1.09
N VAL A 33 -1.41 -13.73 1.68
CA VAL A 33 -1.61 -13.29 3.08
C VAL A 33 -0.87 -14.22 4.03
N ASN A 34 -0.91 -15.53 3.81
CA ASN A 34 -0.14 -16.49 4.60
C ASN A 34 1.37 -16.33 4.40
N ASP A 35 1.83 -16.06 3.18
CA ASP A 35 3.23 -15.79 2.88
C ASP A 35 3.68 -14.51 3.59
N LEU A 36 2.87 -13.45 3.57
CA LEU A 36 3.15 -12.21 4.32
C LEU A 36 3.23 -12.49 5.83
N ILE A 37 2.25 -13.15 6.43
CA ILE A 37 2.25 -13.50 7.86
C ILE A 37 3.49 -14.34 8.22
N MET A 38 3.82 -15.34 7.41
CA MET A 38 4.99 -16.21 7.60
C MET A 38 6.33 -15.47 7.44
N LEU A 39 6.40 -14.47 6.57
CA LEU A 39 7.60 -13.64 6.38
C LEU A 39 7.82 -12.68 7.56
N TYR A 40 6.75 -12.24 8.24
CA TYR A 40 6.87 -11.35 9.40
C TYR A 40 7.18 -12.08 10.71
N GLU A 41 6.78 -13.35 10.85
CA GLU A 41 7.00 -14.11 12.09
C GLU A 41 8.39 -14.77 12.18
N ASN A 42 9.13 -14.91 11.07
CA ASN A 42 10.45 -15.54 11.05
C ASN A 42 11.48 -14.74 10.22
N PRO A 43 12.48 -14.09 10.87
CA PRO A 43 13.44 -13.23 10.18
C PRO A 43 14.35 -14.00 9.21
N ILE A 44 14.61 -15.28 9.46
CA ILE A 44 15.42 -16.12 8.56
C ILE A 44 14.65 -16.43 7.28
N ARG A 45 13.35 -16.75 7.37
CA ARG A 45 12.51 -16.94 6.18
C ARG A 45 12.35 -15.66 5.38
N LYS A 46 12.22 -14.51 6.05
CA LYS A 46 12.21 -13.20 5.39
C LYS A 46 13.49 -12.98 4.59
N LEU A 47 14.65 -13.27 5.19
CA LEU A 47 15.94 -13.18 4.54
C LEU A 47 16.05 -14.12 3.33
N GLU A 48 15.59 -15.36 3.44
CA GLU A 48 15.56 -16.32 2.32
C GLU A 48 14.71 -15.82 1.17
N TYR A 49 13.52 -15.30 1.45
CA TYR A 49 12.63 -14.70 0.45
C TYR A 49 13.27 -13.47 -0.20
N ILE A 50 13.90 -12.59 0.59
CA ILE A 50 14.66 -11.44 0.09
C ILE A 50 15.77 -11.88 -0.88
N ARG A 51 16.49 -12.95 -0.53
CA ARG A 51 17.57 -13.50 -1.39
C ARG A 51 17.06 -14.13 -2.68
N GLN A 52 15.87 -14.74 -2.66
CA GLN A 52 15.24 -15.29 -3.86
C GLN A 52 14.82 -14.19 -4.85
N GLY A 53 14.54 -12.99 -4.34
CA GLY A 53 14.06 -11.87 -5.15
C GLY A 53 12.57 -12.01 -5.47
N MET A 54 11.94 -10.90 -5.85
CA MET A 54 10.51 -10.85 -6.11
C MET A 54 10.20 -10.35 -7.53
N PRO A 55 9.10 -10.80 -8.17
CA PRO A 55 8.75 -10.32 -9.49
C PRO A 55 8.54 -8.80 -9.50
N TYR A 56 8.96 -8.14 -10.59
CA TYR A 56 8.74 -6.69 -10.76
C TYR A 56 7.26 -6.29 -10.66
N ALA A 57 6.32 -7.19 -10.97
CA ALA A 57 4.87 -6.97 -10.78
C ALA A 57 4.47 -6.68 -9.31
N GLN A 58 5.32 -6.99 -8.34
CA GLN A 58 5.06 -6.64 -6.94
C GLN A 58 5.13 -5.13 -6.67
N VAL A 59 5.86 -4.36 -7.50
CA VAL A 59 5.86 -2.88 -7.41
C VAL A 59 4.46 -2.33 -7.70
N GLU A 60 3.72 -2.92 -8.64
CA GLU A 60 2.32 -2.56 -8.92
C GLU A 60 1.39 -2.94 -7.77
N SER A 61 1.62 -4.12 -7.17
CA SER A 61 0.85 -4.54 -6.01
C SER A 61 1.03 -3.56 -4.85
N MET A 62 2.26 -3.10 -4.61
CA MET A 62 2.56 -2.08 -3.62
C MET A 62 1.99 -0.70 -3.99
N SER A 63 2.04 -0.32 -5.26
CA SER A 63 1.45 0.93 -5.77
C SER A 63 -0.04 1.03 -5.44
N ILE A 64 -0.77 -0.08 -5.62
CA ILE A 64 -2.20 -0.17 -5.27
C ILE A 64 -2.39 -0.05 -3.76
N ARG A 65 -1.61 -0.77 -2.94
CA ARG A 65 -1.76 -0.74 -1.47
C ARG A 65 -1.41 0.62 -0.86
N ALA A 66 -0.36 1.26 -1.34
CA ALA A 66 0.11 2.54 -0.83
C ALA A 66 -0.67 3.74 -1.41
N GLU A 67 -1.57 3.52 -2.38
CA GLU A 67 -2.21 4.56 -3.18
C GLU A 67 -1.22 5.55 -3.81
N LEU A 68 -0.05 5.03 -4.21
CA LEU A 68 1.02 5.82 -4.83
C LEU A 68 1.22 5.40 -6.27
N PRO A 69 1.47 6.33 -7.21
CA PRO A 69 1.83 5.97 -8.58
C PRO A 69 3.11 5.12 -8.61
N VAL A 70 3.13 4.07 -9.44
CA VAL A 70 4.32 3.22 -9.68
C VAL A 70 5.57 4.07 -9.90
N LYS A 71 5.47 5.11 -10.72
CA LYS A 71 6.59 6.02 -11.00
C LYS A 71 7.26 6.56 -9.72
N ARG A 72 6.47 6.93 -8.72
CA ARG A 72 6.98 7.50 -7.47
C ARG A 72 7.65 6.43 -6.58
N LEU A 73 7.10 5.22 -6.56
CA LEU A 73 7.77 4.09 -5.91
C LEU A 73 9.11 3.79 -6.58
N LEU A 74 9.17 3.82 -7.91
CA LEU A 74 10.42 3.63 -8.63
C LEU A 74 11.45 4.73 -8.35
N GLU A 75 11.01 5.98 -8.19
CA GLU A 75 11.86 7.09 -7.74
C GLU A 75 12.46 6.79 -6.35
N TYR A 76 11.68 6.29 -5.40
CA TYR A 76 12.17 5.90 -4.07
C TYR A 76 13.16 4.72 -4.12
N LEU A 77 12.98 3.79 -5.06
CA LEU A 77 13.91 2.68 -5.28
C LEU A 77 15.16 3.08 -6.08
N GLY A 78 15.23 4.32 -6.60
CA GLY A 78 16.28 4.76 -7.51
C GLY A 78 16.27 3.98 -8.84
N MET A 79 15.10 3.52 -9.28
CA MET A 79 14.94 2.66 -10.45
C MET A 79 14.35 3.44 -11.63
N PRO A 80 15.02 3.47 -12.80
CA PRO A 80 14.43 4.06 -14.00
C PRO A 80 13.19 3.30 -14.46
N GLN A 81 12.13 4.03 -14.87
CA GLN A 81 10.91 3.45 -15.43
C GLN A 81 11.17 2.54 -16.64
N THR A 82 12.15 2.88 -17.48
CA THR A 82 12.56 2.08 -18.64
C THR A 82 13.14 0.73 -18.23
N THR A 83 13.99 0.72 -17.19
CA THR A 83 14.54 -0.49 -16.58
C THR A 83 13.43 -1.35 -16.00
N TYR A 84 12.53 -0.75 -15.21
CA TYR A 84 11.36 -1.44 -14.65
C TYR A 84 10.53 -2.13 -15.75
N ASN A 85 10.14 -1.39 -16.79
CA ASN A 85 9.33 -1.91 -17.88
C ASN A 85 10.02 -3.05 -18.63
N LYS A 86 11.32 -2.90 -18.92
CA LYS A 86 12.12 -3.93 -19.60
C LYS A 86 12.21 -5.21 -18.77
N LYS A 87 12.66 -5.08 -17.52
CA LYS A 87 12.88 -6.20 -16.59
C LYS A 87 11.58 -6.94 -16.29
N LYS A 88 10.48 -6.21 -16.10
CA LYS A 88 9.14 -6.79 -15.95
C LYS A 88 8.72 -7.61 -17.16
N ARG A 89 8.89 -7.07 -18.38
CA ARG A 89 8.55 -7.77 -19.62
C ARG A 89 9.39 -9.03 -19.83
N GLU A 90 10.65 -8.98 -19.44
CA GLU A 90 11.59 -10.11 -19.52
C GLU A 90 11.38 -11.16 -18.42
N GLY A 91 10.45 -10.92 -17.48
CA GLY A 91 10.16 -11.84 -16.38
C GLY A 91 11.27 -11.93 -15.34
N GLU A 92 12.15 -10.93 -15.29
CA GLU A 92 13.22 -10.89 -14.30
C GLU A 92 12.69 -10.64 -12.89
N LEU A 93 13.51 -11.00 -11.89
CA LEU A 93 13.25 -10.75 -10.48
C LEU A 93 14.03 -9.52 -10.01
N LEU A 94 13.46 -8.82 -9.04
CA LEU A 94 14.15 -7.76 -8.31
C LEU A 94 15.39 -8.34 -7.62
N SER A 95 16.45 -7.54 -7.57
CA SER A 95 17.65 -7.91 -6.82
C SER A 95 17.34 -8.10 -5.34
N THR A 96 18.21 -8.78 -4.60
CA THR A 96 18.10 -8.90 -3.13
C THR A 96 17.97 -7.52 -2.48
N ARG A 97 18.78 -6.55 -2.93
CA ARG A 97 18.79 -5.18 -2.41
C ARG A 97 17.47 -4.45 -2.71
N ASP A 98 16.95 -4.54 -3.93
CA ASP A 98 15.71 -3.85 -4.29
C ASP A 98 14.48 -4.53 -3.67
N THR A 99 14.52 -5.87 -3.49
CA THR A 99 13.51 -6.65 -2.78
C THR A 99 13.43 -6.22 -1.32
N GLU A 100 14.58 -6.13 -0.63
CA GLU A 100 14.64 -5.66 0.75
C GLU A 100 14.14 -4.21 0.88
N GLN A 101 14.60 -3.32 0.00
CA GLN A 101 14.17 -1.91 0.00
C GLN A 101 12.67 -1.76 -0.21
N LEU A 102 12.09 -2.52 -1.14
CA LEU A 102 10.65 -2.48 -1.42
C LEU A 102 9.82 -2.96 -0.22
N LEU A 103 10.26 -4.03 0.46
CA LEU A 103 9.60 -4.52 1.67
C LEU A 103 9.65 -3.49 2.81
N MET A 104 10.83 -2.93 3.09
CA MET A 104 10.99 -1.92 4.13
C MET A 104 10.17 -0.66 3.83
N LEU A 105 10.09 -0.26 2.57
CA LEU A 105 9.28 0.88 2.14
C LEU A 105 7.79 0.59 2.30
N SER A 106 7.34 -0.62 1.95
CA SER A 106 5.95 -1.04 2.14
C SER A 106 5.56 -0.96 3.60
N GLU A 107 6.37 -1.52 4.49
CA GLU A 107 6.14 -1.47 5.95
C GLU A 107 6.06 -0.04 6.47
N LEU A 108 6.98 0.83 6.01
CA LEU A 108 7.06 2.21 6.46
C LEU A 108 5.85 3.02 6.01
N LEU A 109 5.42 2.85 4.75
CA LEU A 109 4.26 3.56 4.20
C LEU A 109 2.97 3.06 4.86
N GLU A 110 2.81 1.75 5.03
CA GLU A 110 1.66 1.16 5.72
C GLU A 110 1.56 1.65 7.17
N TYR A 111 2.69 1.67 7.89
CA TYR A 111 2.74 2.22 9.25
C TYR A 111 2.42 3.72 9.27
N GLY A 112 3.00 4.50 8.36
CA GLY A 112 2.74 5.93 8.27
C GLY A 112 1.28 6.26 7.99
N ILE A 113 0.63 5.55 7.07
CA ILE A 113 -0.81 5.70 6.81
C ILE A 113 -1.62 5.39 8.08
N ALA A 114 -1.27 4.35 8.84
CA ALA A 114 -1.94 4.02 10.09
C ALA A 114 -1.79 5.12 11.15
N VAL A 115 -0.58 5.68 11.33
CA VAL A 115 -0.32 6.80 12.25
C VAL A 115 -1.15 8.04 11.91
N PHE A 116 -1.46 8.24 10.62
CA PHE A 116 -2.29 9.33 10.14
C PHE A 116 -3.78 8.91 10.00
N ASN A 117 -4.25 7.94 10.79
CA ASN A 117 -5.66 7.49 10.82
C ASN A 117 -6.22 7.09 9.44
N HIS A 118 -5.38 6.50 8.59
CA HIS A 118 -5.71 6.14 7.22
C HIS A 118 -6.05 7.34 6.31
N GLU A 119 -5.66 8.55 6.68
CA GLU A 119 -5.77 9.74 5.83
C GLU A 119 -4.57 9.84 4.88
N HIS A 120 -4.66 9.16 3.72
CA HIS A 120 -3.60 9.12 2.71
C HIS A 120 -3.10 10.51 2.31
N THR A 121 -4.00 11.48 2.10
CA THR A 121 -3.64 12.86 1.73
C THR A 121 -2.86 13.57 2.85
N ALA A 122 -3.22 13.35 4.12
CA ALA A 122 -2.52 13.95 5.25
C ALA A 122 -1.10 13.40 5.38
N PHE A 123 -0.95 12.07 5.27
CA PHE A 123 0.35 11.42 5.28
C PHE A 123 1.22 11.84 4.08
N ASP A 124 0.66 11.86 2.87
CA ASP A 124 1.38 12.29 1.66
C ASP A 124 1.87 13.75 1.76
N ASN A 125 1.06 14.63 2.33
CA ASN A 125 1.46 16.00 2.59
C ASN A 125 2.58 16.10 3.64
N TRP A 126 2.56 15.23 4.66
CA TRP A 126 3.62 15.18 5.66
C TRP A 126 4.94 14.67 5.06
N LEU A 127 4.90 13.66 4.17
CA LEU A 127 6.07 13.11 3.51
C LEU A 127 6.87 14.14 2.69
N ARG A 128 6.18 15.12 2.11
CA ARG A 128 6.80 16.17 1.27
C ARG A 128 7.30 17.37 2.05
N LYS A 129 6.88 17.56 3.30
CA LYS A 129 7.21 18.75 4.08
C LYS A 129 8.55 18.59 4.79
N PRO A 130 9.42 19.62 4.78
CA PRO A 130 10.58 19.68 5.67
C PRO A 130 10.21 19.36 7.12
N ASN A 131 10.91 18.43 7.74
CA ASN A 131 10.63 18.00 9.10
C ASN A 131 11.80 18.39 10.05
N PRO A 132 11.56 19.22 11.08
CA PRO A 132 12.59 19.62 12.03
C PRO A 132 13.26 18.45 12.76
N SER A 133 12.51 17.37 13.05
CA SER A 133 13.08 16.15 13.67
C SER A 133 14.00 15.37 12.73
N LEU A 134 13.99 15.69 11.44
CA LEU A 134 14.84 15.11 10.40
C LEU A 134 15.84 16.15 9.87
N ALA A 135 16.27 17.08 10.71
CA ALA A 135 17.21 18.16 10.36
C ALA A 135 16.77 19.01 9.15
N GLY A 136 15.45 19.15 8.94
CA GLY A 136 14.88 19.93 7.84
C GLY A 136 14.70 19.16 6.53
N HIS A 137 15.11 17.90 6.45
CA HIS A 137 14.81 17.05 5.31
C HIS A 137 13.32 16.69 5.25
N SER A 138 12.76 16.55 4.06
CA SER A 138 11.44 15.93 3.90
C SER A 138 11.55 14.41 4.11
N PRO A 139 10.59 13.75 4.76
CA PRO A 139 10.63 12.31 4.98
C PRO A 139 10.89 11.49 3.70
N GLU A 140 10.23 11.83 2.59
CA GLU A 140 10.39 11.08 1.33
C GLU A 140 11.80 11.18 0.73
N SER A 141 12.53 12.27 1.00
CA SER A 141 13.91 12.44 0.51
C SER A 141 14.91 11.48 1.15
N LEU A 142 14.50 10.79 2.23
CA LEU A 142 15.33 9.87 2.99
C LEU A 142 15.02 8.39 2.69
N PHE A 143 14.15 8.11 1.72
CA PHE A 143 13.74 6.75 1.36
C PHE A 143 14.74 5.98 0.50
N ASP A 144 15.83 6.62 0.10
CA ASP A 144 16.91 6.02 -0.70
C ASP A 144 17.83 5.09 0.11
N THR A 145 17.79 5.19 1.44
CA THR A 145 18.65 4.41 2.35
C THR A 145 17.89 3.82 3.53
N TYR A 146 18.35 2.66 4.02
CA TYR A 146 17.84 2.05 5.24
C TYR A 146 17.90 3.01 6.45
N THR A 147 19.01 3.72 6.60
CA THR A 147 19.21 4.67 7.70
C THR A 147 18.19 5.79 7.67
N GLY A 148 17.93 6.36 6.49
CA GLY A 148 16.93 7.40 6.31
C GLY A 148 15.51 6.92 6.62
N MET A 149 15.13 5.74 6.10
CA MET A 149 13.83 5.12 6.40
C MET A 149 13.65 4.81 7.88
N LYS A 150 14.70 4.37 8.58
CA LYS A 150 14.68 4.15 10.03
C LYS A 150 14.47 5.47 10.78
N ALA A 151 15.12 6.55 10.38
CA ALA A 151 14.91 7.87 10.97
C ALA A 151 13.47 8.36 10.78
N VAL A 152 12.90 8.19 9.58
CA VAL A 152 11.49 8.51 9.31
C VAL A 152 10.56 7.67 10.19
N ARG A 153 10.81 6.35 10.32
CA ARG A 153 10.04 5.47 11.19
C ARG A 153 10.04 5.94 12.64
N SER A 154 11.20 6.31 13.17
CA SER A 154 11.31 6.85 14.52
C SER A 154 10.55 8.18 14.69
N CYS A 155 10.50 9.02 13.65
CA CYS A 155 9.67 10.21 13.68
C CYS A 155 8.17 9.87 13.70
N LEU A 156 7.73 8.91 12.90
CA LEU A 156 6.34 8.42 12.90
C LEU A 156 5.95 7.85 14.26
N GLN A 157 6.82 7.06 14.90
CA GLN A 157 6.60 6.54 16.26
C GLN A 157 6.36 7.66 17.27
N LYS A 158 7.13 8.76 17.19
CA LYS A 158 6.91 9.91 18.07
C LYS A 158 5.53 10.55 17.86
N ILE A 159 5.07 10.64 16.62
CA ILE A 159 3.73 11.15 16.28
C ILE A 159 2.65 10.22 16.87
N ASP A 160 2.81 8.91 16.68
CA ASP A 160 1.90 7.86 17.15
C ASP A 160 1.71 7.88 18.67
N PHE A 161 2.81 8.01 19.42
CA PHE A 161 2.78 8.11 20.88
C PHE A 161 2.47 9.52 21.42
N GLY A 162 2.16 10.49 20.56
CA GLY A 162 1.89 11.89 20.95
C GLY A 162 3.09 12.64 21.51
N ASN A 163 4.30 12.11 21.30
CA ASN A 163 5.53 12.61 21.89
C ASN A 163 6.18 13.66 20.98
N PHE A 164 5.62 14.87 20.97
CA PHE A 164 6.35 16.05 20.49
C PHE A 164 7.32 16.50 21.59
N ALA A 165 8.62 16.41 21.32
CA ALA A 165 9.66 17.14 22.03
C ALA A 165 10.14 18.28 21.13
#